data_AF-A0A7Y0HTP2-F1
#
_entry.id   AF-A0A7Y0HTP2-F1
#
_cell.length_a   1.000
_cell.length_b   1.000
_cell.length_c   1.000
_cell.angle_alpha   90.00
_cell.angle_beta   90.00
_cell.angle_gamma   90.00
#
_symmetry.space_group_name_H-M   'P 1'
#
loop_
_entity.id
_entity.type
_entity.pdbx_description
1 polymer ?
#
loop_
_entity_poly.entity_id
_entity_poly.type
_entity_poly.pdbx_seq_one_letter_code
_entity_poly.pdbx_strand_id
1 'polypeptide(L)'
;MSAKQIIKSIVPKSAWERAHSIKDMIEASKARRIQRQRFMRWMSLDTSTDKARVETRLAFDIHRLEKGLSHVNFRRGFGKGVLSEISKRMVLLEKADKNYRTNPLYQQGLSVLHEYQHRHNDVNYDLTSVKAMFPEHIWESALTYEPDASSEAGSFIMNSSTKADNLSKGFIQLAQNRYSVREYSDKPVSQELLDKVYEVSMKTPSVCNRQATRIYQITDSEKIKAALKIQGGFNGYDMPPVLLLITSDIRAFMNYGERNEPFVDGGLFSMSLLYALEAYGLAACPLNAMFNLSQDRQTRELLNMPDYDFPVMYIAVGNFPESVPVCRSIRRTPESIVTRV
;
A
#
# COMPACT_ATOMS: atom_id res chain seq x y z
N MET A 1 23.09 -33.49 -42.38
CA MET A 1 22.99 -32.89 -41.04
C MET A 1 23.05 -31.38 -41.17
N SER A 2 22.17 -30.63 -40.48
CA SER A 2 22.27 -29.16 -40.50
C SER A 2 23.54 -28.72 -39.76
N ALA A 3 24.10 -27.55 -40.10
CA ALA A 3 25.27 -26.99 -39.41
C ALA A 3 25.08 -26.97 -37.87
N LYS A 4 23.84 -26.79 -37.41
CA LYS A 4 23.45 -26.83 -35.99
C LYS A 4 23.59 -28.22 -35.35
N GLN A 5 23.35 -29.29 -36.11
CA GLN A 5 23.51 -30.68 -35.65
C GLN A 5 24.99 -31.07 -35.56
N ILE A 6 25.82 -30.65 -36.52
CA ILE A 6 27.27 -30.89 -36.54
C ILE A 6 27.96 -30.17 -35.38
N ILE A 7 27.57 -28.93 -35.10
CA ILE A 7 28.11 -28.17 -33.96
C ILE A 7 27.71 -28.82 -32.63
N LYS A 8 26.47 -29.33 -32.51
CA LYS A 8 26.01 -30.02 -31.30
C LYS A 8 26.71 -31.37 -31.05
N SER A 9 27.23 -32.03 -32.09
CA SER A 9 27.97 -33.29 -31.93
C SER A 9 29.44 -33.10 -31.57
N ILE A 10 29.99 -31.89 -31.78
CA ILE A 10 31.41 -31.56 -31.54
C ILE A 10 31.60 -30.80 -30.21
N VAL A 11 30.64 -29.94 -29.85
CA VAL A 11 30.74 -29.10 -28.66
C VAL A 11 30.28 -29.88 -27.41
N PRO A 12 31.11 -30.00 -26.36
CA PRO A 12 30.71 -30.64 -25.11
C PRO A 12 29.44 -30.02 -24.54
N LYS A 13 28.55 -30.86 -23.98
CA LYS A 13 27.29 -30.41 -23.36
C LYS A 13 27.49 -29.28 -22.34
N SER A 14 28.54 -29.37 -21.53
CA SER A 14 28.92 -28.35 -20.54
C SER A 14 29.28 -26.99 -21.17
N ALA A 15 29.96 -26.99 -22.32
CA ALA A 15 30.26 -25.76 -23.05
C ALA A 15 28.99 -25.14 -23.66
N TRP A 16 28.06 -25.97 -24.13
CA TRP A 16 26.77 -25.53 -24.63
C TRP A 16 25.89 -24.93 -23.53
N GLU A 17 25.81 -25.59 -22.37
CA GLU A 17 25.12 -25.09 -21.17
C GLU A 17 25.70 -23.75 -20.70
N ARG A 18 27.04 -23.63 -20.67
CA ARG A 18 27.71 -22.36 -20.33
C ARG A 18 27.39 -21.25 -21.32
N ALA A 19 27.39 -21.54 -22.63
CA ALA A 19 27.01 -20.56 -23.65
C ALA A 19 25.54 -20.12 -23.52
N HIS A 20 24.63 -21.04 -23.19
CA HIS A 20 23.22 -20.71 -22.93
C HIS A 20 23.08 -19.83 -21.69
N SER A 21 23.75 -20.20 -20.59
CA SER A 21 23.78 -19.40 -19.36
C SER A 21 24.29 -17.96 -19.62
N ILE A 22 25.35 -17.79 -20.42
CA ILE A 22 25.85 -16.46 -20.80
C ILE A 22 24.82 -15.68 -21.62
N LYS A 23 24.19 -16.33 -22.60
CA LYS A 23 23.13 -15.71 -23.41
C LYS A 23 21.96 -15.24 -22.54
N ASP A 24 21.51 -16.09 -21.63
CA ASP A 24 20.40 -15.78 -20.71
C ASP A 24 20.75 -14.61 -19.80
N MET A 25 21.99 -14.55 -19.28
CA MET A 25 22.47 -13.40 -18.50
C MET A 25 22.49 -12.09 -19.30
N ILE A 26 22.87 -12.14 -20.59
CA ILE A 26 22.86 -10.97 -21.48
C ILE A 26 21.43 -10.49 -21.73
N GLU A 27 20.51 -11.40 -22.07
CA GLU A 27 19.10 -11.05 -22.32
C GLU A 27 18.41 -10.55 -21.04
N ALA A 28 18.68 -11.17 -19.90
CA ALA A 28 18.25 -10.70 -18.58
C ALA A 28 18.72 -9.26 -18.31
N SER A 29 19.98 -8.96 -18.62
CA SER A 29 20.56 -7.63 -18.44
C SER A 29 19.94 -6.59 -19.37
N LYS A 30 19.69 -6.94 -20.64
CA LYS A 30 18.97 -6.09 -21.60
C LYS A 30 17.55 -5.81 -21.13
N ALA A 31 16.81 -6.85 -20.73
CA ALA A 31 15.45 -6.72 -20.20
C ALA A 31 15.42 -5.81 -18.96
N ARG A 32 16.34 -6.01 -18.01
CA ARG A 32 16.49 -5.16 -16.81
C ARG A 32 16.72 -3.70 -17.20
N ARG A 33 17.62 -3.43 -18.14
CA ARG A 33 17.94 -2.07 -18.58
C ARG A 33 16.72 -1.39 -19.18
N ILE A 34 16.00 -2.07 -20.08
CA ILE A 34 14.80 -1.53 -20.73
C ILE A 34 13.70 -1.26 -19.70
N GLN A 35 13.44 -2.22 -18.80
CA GLN A 35 12.45 -2.03 -17.74
C GLN A 35 12.81 -0.88 -16.81
N ARG A 36 14.07 -0.79 -16.37
CA ARG A 36 14.55 0.34 -15.55
C ARG A 36 14.37 1.66 -16.29
N GLN A 37 14.73 1.74 -17.57
CA GLN A 37 14.56 2.96 -18.37
C GLN A 37 13.09 3.37 -18.49
N ARG A 38 12.18 2.41 -18.72
CA ARG A 38 10.73 2.68 -18.75
C ARG A 38 10.24 3.18 -17.40
N PHE A 39 10.61 2.52 -16.32
CA PHE A 39 10.23 2.89 -14.96
C PHE A 39 10.73 4.30 -14.61
N MET A 40 12.01 4.60 -14.82
CA MET A 40 12.58 5.92 -14.52
C MET A 40 11.96 7.04 -15.36
N ARG A 41 11.54 6.77 -16.60
CA ARG A 41 10.88 7.75 -17.46
C ARG A 41 9.48 8.11 -16.95
N TRP A 42 8.75 7.13 -16.44
CA TRP A 42 7.32 7.24 -16.18
C TRP A 42 6.93 7.22 -14.70
N MET A 43 7.88 7.06 -13.77
CA MET A 43 7.62 7.22 -12.35
C MET A 43 7.14 8.65 -12.02
N SER A 44 6.30 8.76 -10.99
CA SER A 44 5.68 10.02 -10.56
C SER A 44 6.65 10.89 -9.74
N LEU A 45 7.47 11.67 -10.45
CA LEU A 45 8.40 12.65 -9.87
C LEU A 45 7.69 13.93 -9.40
N ASP A 46 8.31 14.65 -8.47
CA ASP A 46 7.84 15.96 -7.97
C ASP A 46 7.59 16.98 -9.09
N THR A 47 8.41 16.89 -10.13
CA THR A 47 8.40 17.74 -11.32
C THR A 47 7.46 17.25 -12.42
N SER A 48 6.70 16.16 -12.20
CA SER A 48 5.77 15.65 -13.21
C SER A 48 4.59 16.61 -13.39
N THR A 49 4.21 16.85 -14.65
CA THR A 49 3.17 17.82 -15.01
C THR A 49 2.02 17.23 -15.82
N ASP A 50 2.15 15.99 -16.34
CA ASP A 50 1.02 15.32 -16.99
C ASP A 50 -0.02 14.87 -15.97
N LYS A 51 -1.27 14.82 -16.43
CA LYS A 51 -2.45 14.52 -15.62
C LYS A 51 -2.27 13.27 -14.75
N ALA A 52 -1.88 12.13 -15.33
CA ALA A 52 -1.81 10.85 -14.60
C ALA A 52 -0.81 10.88 -13.43
N ARG A 53 0.37 11.50 -13.64
CA ARG A 53 1.37 11.61 -12.57
C ARG A 53 1.04 12.68 -11.55
N VAL A 54 0.42 13.80 -11.95
CA VAL A 54 -0.10 14.80 -11.02
C VAL A 54 -1.19 14.21 -10.12
N GLU A 55 -2.15 13.49 -10.70
CA GLU A 55 -3.18 12.75 -9.98
C GLU A 55 -2.59 11.76 -8.97
N THR A 56 -1.58 10.99 -9.39
CA THR A 56 -0.91 10.03 -8.49
C THR A 56 -0.28 10.71 -7.27
N ARG A 57 0.35 11.88 -7.47
CA ARG A 57 0.95 12.64 -6.36
C ARG A 57 -0.10 13.30 -5.48
N LEU A 58 -1.15 13.87 -6.08
CA LEU A 58 -2.27 14.43 -5.33
C LEU A 58 -2.93 13.37 -4.44
N ALA A 59 -3.21 12.18 -4.98
CA ALA A 59 -3.75 11.05 -4.23
C ALA A 59 -2.84 10.65 -3.05
N PHE A 60 -1.52 10.63 -3.26
CA PHE A 60 -0.55 10.32 -2.20
C PHE A 60 -0.58 11.37 -1.07
N ASP A 61 -0.60 12.67 -1.40
CA ASP A 61 -0.60 13.73 -0.40
C ASP A 61 -1.96 13.86 0.32
N ILE A 62 -3.08 13.67 -0.39
CA ILE A 62 -4.42 13.53 0.21
C ILE A 62 -4.40 12.40 1.24
N HIS A 63 -3.91 11.21 0.86
CA HIS A 63 -3.86 10.07 1.77
C HIS A 63 -3.01 10.34 3.02
N ARG A 64 -1.89 11.07 2.89
CA ARG A 64 -1.08 11.48 4.04
C ARG A 64 -1.85 12.38 5.00
N LEU A 65 -2.66 13.29 4.48
CA LEU A 65 -3.49 14.17 5.29
C LEU A 65 -4.65 13.39 5.95
N GLU A 66 -5.33 12.52 5.19
CA GLU A 66 -6.41 11.65 5.68
C GLU A 66 -5.96 10.77 6.85
N LYS A 67 -4.76 10.18 6.78
CA LYS A 67 -4.18 9.43 7.90
C LYS A 67 -4.04 10.27 9.17
N GLY A 68 -3.60 11.52 9.02
CA GLY A 68 -3.48 12.43 10.15
C GLY A 68 -4.83 12.86 10.74
N LEU A 69 -5.88 12.92 9.90
CA LEU A 69 -7.26 13.16 10.34
C LEU A 69 -7.90 11.92 10.98
N SER A 70 -7.36 10.73 10.72
CA SER A 70 -7.88 9.46 11.24
C SER A 70 -7.26 9.04 12.58
N HIS A 71 -6.62 9.95 13.32
CA HIS A 71 -6.22 9.67 14.72
C HIS A 71 -7.39 9.99 15.66
N VAL A 72 -7.62 9.14 16.65
CA VAL A 72 -8.54 9.44 17.77
C VAL A 72 -8.06 10.69 18.50
N ASN A 73 -6.75 10.76 18.79
CA ASN A 73 -6.11 11.94 19.39
C ASN A 73 -5.52 12.85 18.30
N PHE A 74 -6.41 13.53 17.59
CA PHE A 74 -6.06 14.45 16.51
C PHE A 74 -5.14 15.61 16.96
N ARG A 75 -3.97 15.77 16.30
CA ARG A 75 -3.05 16.88 16.56
C ARG A 75 -3.42 18.13 15.74
N ARG A 76 -3.78 19.21 16.42
CA ARG A 76 -4.07 20.53 15.80
C ARG A 76 -2.88 21.07 15.00
N GLY A 77 -3.16 21.68 13.84
CA GLY A 77 -2.16 22.34 13.00
C GLY A 77 -1.13 21.41 12.36
N PHE A 78 -1.36 20.10 12.36
CA PHE A 78 -0.47 19.12 11.74
C PHE A 78 -0.46 19.27 10.21
N GLY A 79 0.49 18.61 9.55
CA GLY A 79 0.40 18.40 8.11
C GLY A 79 0.62 19.63 7.24
N LYS A 80 1.10 20.77 7.76
CA LYS A 80 1.39 21.99 6.98
C LYS A 80 2.19 21.72 5.69
N GLY A 81 3.23 20.91 5.77
CA GLY A 81 4.02 20.51 4.59
C GLY A 81 3.22 19.67 3.58
N VAL A 82 2.29 18.83 4.04
CA VAL A 82 1.38 18.05 3.18
C VAL A 82 0.34 18.95 2.52
N LEU A 83 -0.23 19.90 3.26
CA LEU A 83 -1.19 20.88 2.74
C LEU A 83 -0.58 21.76 1.64
N SER A 84 0.68 22.19 1.82
CA SER A 84 1.41 22.93 0.79
C SER A 84 1.60 22.09 -0.49
N GLU A 85 1.92 20.79 -0.35
CA GLU A 85 1.99 19.89 -1.51
C GLU A 85 0.62 19.69 -2.16
N ILE A 86 -0.46 19.49 -1.40
CA ILE A 86 -1.84 19.39 -1.94
C ILE A 86 -2.19 20.64 -2.75
N SER A 87 -1.98 21.84 -2.19
CA SER A 87 -2.19 23.12 -2.89
C SER A 87 -1.46 23.15 -4.24
N LYS A 88 -0.16 22.84 -4.23
CA LYS A 88 0.67 22.77 -5.44
C LYS A 88 0.13 21.75 -6.45
N ARG A 89 -0.28 20.56 -6.03
CA ARG A 89 -0.80 19.52 -6.94
C ARG A 89 -2.17 19.86 -7.51
N MET A 90 -3.05 20.49 -6.73
CA MET A 90 -4.34 20.93 -7.22
C MET A 90 -4.16 21.96 -8.33
N VAL A 91 -3.31 22.98 -8.16
CA VAL A 91 -2.99 23.97 -9.21
C VAL A 91 -2.37 23.31 -10.45
N LEU A 92 -1.50 22.31 -10.29
CA LEU A 92 -0.96 21.57 -11.42
C LEU A 92 -2.05 20.78 -12.16
N LEU A 93 -3.02 20.22 -11.43
CA LEU A 93 -4.12 19.47 -12.02
C LEU A 93 -5.07 20.37 -12.80
N GLU A 94 -5.35 21.59 -12.32
CA GLU A 94 -6.12 22.60 -13.08
C GLU A 94 -5.51 22.89 -14.45
N LYS A 95 -4.18 22.88 -14.56
CA LYS A 95 -3.45 23.09 -15.81
C LYS A 95 -3.42 21.84 -16.69
N ALA A 96 -3.34 20.66 -16.08
CA ALA A 96 -3.19 19.39 -16.78
C ALA A 96 -4.52 18.77 -17.24
N ASP A 97 -5.64 19.17 -16.65
CA ASP A 97 -6.97 18.62 -16.92
C ASP A 97 -8.00 19.74 -17.16
N LYS A 98 -8.51 19.85 -18.39
CA LYS A 98 -9.57 20.81 -18.74
C LYS A 98 -10.85 20.57 -17.94
N ASN A 99 -11.08 19.36 -17.46
CA ASN A 99 -12.24 18.95 -16.69
C ASN A 99 -11.91 18.75 -15.20
N TYR A 100 -10.87 19.42 -14.69
CA TYR A 100 -10.42 19.25 -13.29
C TYR A 100 -11.54 19.41 -12.26
N ARG A 101 -12.54 20.27 -12.53
CA ARG A 101 -13.69 20.49 -11.64
C ARG A 101 -14.51 19.24 -11.39
N THR A 102 -14.60 18.32 -12.34
CA THR A 102 -15.29 17.03 -12.15
C THR A 102 -14.32 15.87 -11.92
N ASN A 103 -13.02 16.16 -11.79
CA ASN A 103 -12.01 15.15 -11.52
C ASN A 103 -12.17 14.60 -10.09
N PRO A 104 -12.32 13.28 -9.89
CA PRO A 104 -12.55 12.69 -8.58
C PRO A 104 -11.47 13.03 -7.54
N LEU A 105 -10.19 13.11 -7.95
CA LEU A 105 -9.09 13.43 -7.04
C LEU A 105 -9.05 14.91 -6.67
N TYR A 106 -9.46 15.79 -7.58
CA TYR A 106 -9.60 17.21 -7.27
C TYR A 106 -10.72 17.43 -6.25
N GLN A 107 -11.87 16.77 -6.45
CA GLN A 107 -12.99 16.76 -5.51
C GLN A 107 -12.60 16.18 -4.15
N GLN A 108 -11.85 15.08 -4.13
CA GLN A 108 -11.31 14.51 -2.90
C GLN A 108 -10.34 15.47 -2.19
N GLY A 109 -9.55 16.24 -2.95
CA GLY A 109 -8.67 17.28 -2.44
C GLY A 109 -9.43 18.42 -1.75
N LEU A 110 -10.53 18.89 -2.35
CA LEU A 110 -11.42 19.87 -1.73
C LEU A 110 -12.06 19.32 -0.47
N SER A 111 -12.58 18.09 -0.52
CA SER A 111 -13.26 17.47 0.60
C SER A 111 -12.35 17.21 1.80
N VAL A 112 -11.10 16.76 1.59
CA VAL A 112 -10.15 16.61 2.71
C VAL A 112 -9.72 17.96 3.29
N LEU A 113 -9.64 19.01 2.47
CA LEU A 113 -9.36 20.36 2.94
C LEU A 113 -10.55 20.93 3.73
N HIS A 114 -11.78 20.67 3.29
CA HIS A 114 -13.01 21.01 3.99
C HIS A 114 -13.06 20.37 5.39
N GLU A 115 -12.84 19.05 5.47
CA GLU A 115 -12.76 18.34 6.77
C GLU A 115 -11.68 18.95 7.68
N TYR A 116 -10.51 19.28 7.11
CA TYR A 116 -9.45 19.94 7.87
C TYR A 116 -9.88 21.33 8.37
N GLN A 117 -10.55 22.14 7.55
CA GLN A 117 -11.07 23.45 7.94
C GLN A 117 -12.10 23.31 9.07
N HIS A 118 -13.10 22.44 8.89
CA HIS A 118 -14.17 22.19 9.85
C HIS A 118 -13.63 21.78 11.22
N ARG A 119 -12.80 20.73 11.29
CA ARG A 119 -12.27 20.22 12.57
C ARG A 119 -11.44 21.23 13.35
N HIS A 120 -10.81 22.19 12.68
CA HIS A 120 -10.04 23.23 13.35
C HIS A 120 -10.91 24.42 13.76
N ASN A 121 -11.92 24.77 12.96
CA ASN A 121 -12.88 25.81 13.30
C ASN A 121 -13.72 25.44 14.52
N ASP A 122 -14.14 24.17 14.65
CA ASP A 122 -14.90 23.65 15.81
C ASP A 122 -14.19 23.88 17.15
N VAL A 123 -12.86 23.99 17.13
CA VAL A 123 -12.02 24.21 18.30
C VAL A 123 -11.33 25.58 18.31
N ASN A 124 -11.81 26.53 17.48
CA ASN A 124 -11.28 27.89 17.34
C ASN A 124 -9.76 27.95 17.08
N TYR A 125 -9.21 27.04 16.28
CA TYR A 125 -7.79 27.05 15.92
C TYR A 125 -7.51 27.99 14.74
N ASP A 126 -6.48 28.83 14.86
CA ASP A 126 -6.10 29.79 13.81
C ASP A 126 -5.54 29.10 12.56
N LEU A 127 -6.27 29.22 11.45
CA LEU A 127 -5.91 28.69 10.14
C LEU A 127 -5.27 29.73 9.21
N THR A 128 -4.99 30.96 9.64
CA THR A 128 -4.46 32.04 8.79
C THR A 128 -3.21 31.61 8.02
N SER A 129 -2.25 30.98 8.70
CA SER A 129 -1.02 30.48 8.06
C SER A 129 -1.28 29.38 7.02
N VAL A 130 -2.32 28.58 7.21
CA VAL A 130 -2.71 27.51 6.27
C VAL A 130 -3.46 28.11 5.08
N LYS A 131 -4.39 29.04 5.31
CA LYS A 131 -5.13 29.77 4.26
C LYS A 131 -4.17 30.39 3.24
N ALA A 132 -3.09 31.01 3.72
CA ALA A 132 -2.07 31.63 2.86
C ALA A 132 -1.30 30.65 1.95
N MET A 133 -1.39 29.34 2.16
CA MET A 133 -0.75 28.32 1.31
C MET A 133 -1.58 27.97 0.08
N PHE A 134 -2.86 28.34 0.04
CA PHE A 134 -3.80 27.98 -1.03
C PHE A 134 -4.15 29.21 -1.86
N PRO A 135 -4.32 29.06 -3.19
CA PRO A 135 -5.05 30.04 -3.97
C PRO A 135 -6.44 30.29 -3.38
N GLU A 136 -6.88 31.55 -3.39
CA GLU A 136 -8.16 31.96 -2.79
C GLU A 136 -9.33 31.12 -3.31
N HIS A 137 -9.40 30.89 -4.62
CA HIS A 137 -10.49 30.11 -5.21
C HIS A 137 -10.53 28.65 -4.73
N ILE A 138 -9.38 28.03 -4.43
CA ILE A 138 -9.33 26.66 -3.89
C ILE A 138 -9.78 26.66 -2.43
N TRP A 139 -9.28 27.61 -1.65
CA TRP A 139 -9.62 27.73 -0.23
C TRP A 139 -11.11 27.94 -0.01
N GLU A 140 -11.69 28.90 -0.74
CA GLU A 140 -13.12 29.22 -0.65
C GLU A 140 -13.99 28.07 -1.21
N SER A 141 -13.56 27.40 -2.29
CA SER A 141 -14.26 26.21 -2.80
C SER A 141 -14.31 25.06 -1.79
N ALA A 142 -13.28 24.92 -0.94
CA ALA A 142 -13.28 23.93 0.13
C ALA A 142 -14.19 24.35 1.30
N LEU A 143 -14.27 25.64 1.63
CA LEU A 143 -15.15 26.13 2.69
C LEU A 143 -16.62 25.90 2.37
N THR A 144 -17.03 26.16 1.13
CA THR A 144 -18.40 25.94 0.65
C THR A 144 -18.59 24.56 0.04
N TYR A 145 -17.66 23.64 0.26
CA TYR A 145 -17.78 22.29 -0.23
C TYR A 145 -18.95 21.62 0.47
N GLU A 146 -20.03 21.37 -0.26
CA GLU A 146 -21.13 20.57 0.24
C GLU A 146 -20.76 19.10 0.06
N PRO A 147 -20.63 18.34 1.17
CA PRO A 147 -20.49 16.90 1.04
C PRO A 147 -21.82 16.41 0.45
N ASP A 148 -21.82 16.07 -0.84
CA ASP A 148 -22.91 15.30 -1.40
C ASP A 148 -23.10 14.03 -0.54
N ALA A 149 -24.31 13.45 -0.48
CA ALA A 149 -24.48 12.16 0.20
C ALA A 149 -23.55 11.07 -0.38
N SER A 150 -23.01 11.32 -1.59
CA SER A 150 -21.99 10.55 -2.31
C SER A 150 -20.54 11.05 -2.16
N SER A 151 -20.30 12.18 -1.49
CA SER A 151 -18.96 12.75 -1.25
C SER A 151 -18.25 12.01 -0.12
N GLU A 152 -17.62 10.89 -0.47
CA GLU A 152 -16.98 9.94 0.44
C GLU A 152 -15.48 10.22 0.68
N ALA A 153 -15.03 11.46 0.90
CA ALA A 153 -13.62 11.72 1.25
C ALA A 153 -13.39 11.88 2.77
N GLY A 154 -12.12 11.85 3.19
CA GLY A 154 -11.75 12.05 4.59
C GLY A 154 -11.82 10.76 5.42
N SER A 155 -12.37 10.86 6.62
CA SER A 155 -12.50 9.75 7.57
C SER A 155 -13.94 9.58 8.06
N PHE A 156 -14.28 8.37 8.51
CA PHE A 156 -15.56 8.11 9.17
C PHE A 156 -15.36 7.21 10.38
N ILE A 157 -16.31 7.23 11.31
CA ILE A 157 -16.29 6.37 12.49
C ILE A 157 -16.90 5.01 12.13
N MET A 158 -16.10 3.96 12.22
CA MET A 158 -16.53 2.58 12.02
C MET A 158 -16.73 1.91 13.38
N ASN A 159 -17.87 1.25 13.58
CA ASN A 159 -18.17 0.49 14.79
C ASN A 159 -17.82 -0.99 14.60
N SER A 160 -17.16 -1.60 15.59
CA SER A 160 -16.81 -3.03 15.59
C SER A 160 -18.02 -3.96 15.49
N SER A 161 -19.20 -3.53 15.94
CA SER A 161 -20.45 -4.29 15.79
C SER A 161 -20.79 -4.61 14.34
N THR A 162 -20.38 -3.76 13.39
CA THR A 162 -20.55 -4.00 11.95
C THR A 162 -19.69 -5.15 11.41
N LYS A 163 -18.79 -5.71 12.24
CA LYS A 163 -17.85 -6.79 11.91
C LYS A 163 -18.19 -8.13 12.57
N ALA A 164 -19.14 -8.14 13.50
CA ALA A 164 -19.43 -9.31 14.35
C ALA A 164 -19.92 -10.54 13.56
N ASP A 165 -20.61 -10.33 12.45
CA ASP A 165 -21.20 -11.34 11.58
C ASP A 165 -20.36 -11.59 10.31
N ASN A 166 -19.10 -11.15 10.27
CA ASN A 166 -18.27 -11.21 9.07
C ASN A 166 -18.12 -12.62 8.48
N LEU A 167 -18.04 -13.67 9.31
CA LEU A 167 -17.98 -15.07 8.83
C LEU A 167 -19.24 -15.50 8.06
N SER A 168 -20.39 -14.90 8.33
CA SER A 168 -21.64 -15.18 7.59
C SER A 168 -21.83 -14.31 6.35
N LYS A 169 -20.98 -13.30 6.14
CA LYS A 169 -21.07 -12.41 4.98
C LYS A 169 -20.50 -13.08 3.73
N GLY A 170 -21.13 -12.82 2.59
CA GLY A 170 -20.57 -13.20 1.29
C GLY A 170 -19.29 -12.41 0.97
N PHE A 171 -18.48 -12.95 0.06
CA PHE A 171 -17.20 -12.35 -0.34
C PHE A 171 -17.32 -10.87 -0.77
N ILE A 172 -18.34 -10.53 -1.56
CA ILE A 172 -18.53 -9.15 -2.06
C ILE A 172 -18.67 -8.17 -0.89
N GLN A 173 -19.51 -8.51 0.10
CA GLN A 173 -19.75 -7.66 1.24
C GLN A 173 -18.52 -7.54 2.13
N LEU A 174 -17.78 -8.63 2.36
CA LEU A 174 -16.49 -8.58 3.06
C LEU A 174 -15.49 -7.68 2.34
N ALA A 175 -15.35 -7.84 1.02
CA ALA A 175 -14.38 -7.11 0.24
C ALA A 175 -14.68 -5.60 0.19
N GLN A 176 -15.95 -5.22 0.08
CA GLN A 176 -16.38 -3.81 0.07
C GLN A 176 -16.25 -3.14 1.44
N ASN A 177 -16.40 -3.89 2.53
CA ASN A 177 -16.39 -3.33 3.88
C ASN A 177 -15.02 -3.44 4.59
N ARG A 178 -13.98 -3.97 3.94
CA ARG A 178 -12.63 -4.02 4.52
C ARG A 178 -11.94 -2.66 4.46
N TYR A 179 -11.57 -2.13 5.62
CA TYR A 179 -10.80 -0.89 5.75
C TYR A 179 -9.43 -1.14 6.38
N SER A 180 -8.49 -0.21 6.19
CA SER A 180 -7.20 -0.29 6.89
C SER A 180 -7.34 0.38 8.25
N VAL A 181 -7.22 -0.40 9.32
CA VAL A 181 -7.38 0.05 10.71
C VAL A 181 -6.02 0.12 11.38
N ARG A 182 -5.73 1.24 12.03
CA ARG A 182 -4.42 1.55 12.63
C ARG A 182 -4.47 1.78 14.14
N GLU A 183 -5.67 1.75 14.72
CA GLU A 183 -5.89 1.80 16.15
C GLU A 183 -6.61 0.51 16.56
N TYR A 184 -6.15 -0.10 17.64
CA TYR A 184 -6.56 -1.43 18.06
C TYR A 184 -7.05 -1.37 19.51
N SER A 185 -7.94 -2.28 19.88
CA SER A 185 -8.28 -2.44 21.30
C SER A 185 -7.11 -3.03 22.08
N ASP A 186 -7.08 -2.83 23.40
CA ASP A 186 -6.10 -3.46 24.30
C ASP A 186 -6.25 -4.99 24.43
N LYS A 187 -7.29 -5.59 23.84
CA LYS A 187 -7.49 -7.04 23.88
C LYS A 187 -6.41 -7.77 23.07
N PRO A 188 -5.80 -8.82 23.62
CA PRO A 188 -4.81 -9.62 22.90
C PRO A 188 -5.45 -10.34 21.71
N VAL A 189 -4.66 -10.57 20.67
CA VAL A 189 -5.07 -11.36 19.51
C VAL A 189 -4.92 -12.85 19.84
N SER A 190 -5.98 -13.64 19.64
CA SER A 190 -5.93 -15.08 19.88
C SER A 190 -5.06 -15.79 18.84
N GLN A 191 -4.13 -16.64 19.29
CA GLN A 191 -3.33 -17.47 18.39
C GLN A 191 -4.21 -18.45 17.60
N GLU A 192 -5.25 -19.01 18.22
CA GLU A 192 -6.17 -19.92 17.53
C GLU A 192 -6.88 -19.23 16.36
N LEU A 193 -7.22 -17.94 16.50
CA LEU A 193 -7.79 -17.16 15.40
C LEU A 193 -6.75 -16.89 14.31
N LEU A 194 -5.50 -16.58 14.68
CA LEU A 194 -4.41 -16.42 13.71
C LEU A 194 -4.15 -17.70 12.93
N ASP A 195 -4.15 -18.86 13.59
CA ASP A 195 -3.92 -20.15 12.95
C ASP A 195 -5.02 -20.46 11.93
N LYS A 196 -6.29 -20.20 12.27
CA LYS A 196 -7.43 -20.30 11.33
C LYS A 196 -7.31 -19.33 10.15
N VAL A 197 -6.84 -18.11 10.41
CA VAL A 197 -6.56 -17.11 9.38
C VAL A 197 -5.47 -17.61 8.42
N TYR A 198 -4.40 -18.20 8.95
CA TYR A 198 -3.30 -18.76 8.15
C TYR A 198 -3.78 -19.93 7.30
N GLU A 199 -4.55 -20.86 7.89
CA GLU A 199 -5.10 -22.03 7.19
C GLU A 199 -5.90 -21.64 5.94
N VAL A 200 -6.82 -20.68 6.08
CA VAL A 200 -7.61 -20.18 4.94
C VAL A 200 -6.71 -19.50 3.90
N SER A 201 -5.70 -18.76 4.35
CA SER A 201 -4.77 -18.04 3.48
C SER A 201 -3.87 -18.99 2.67
N MET A 202 -3.65 -20.23 3.12
CA MET A 202 -2.86 -21.22 2.36
C MET A 202 -3.51 -21.60 1.02
N LYS A 203 -4.78 -21.24 0.77
CA LYS A 203 -5.44 -21.49 -0.51
C LYS A 203 -5.04 -20.50 -1.63
N THR A 204 -4.25 -19.47 -1.32
CA THR A 204 -3.74 -18.52 -2.32
C THR A 204 -2.98 -19.24 -3.44
N PRO A 205 -3.23 -18.94 -4.72
CA PRO A 205 -2.43 -19.46 -5.82
C PRO A 205 -1.00 -18.90 -5.79
N SER A 206 -0.03 -19.67 -6.28
CA SER A 206 1.35 -19.24 -6.50
C SER A 206 1.85 -19.76 -7.84
N VAL A 207 2.90 -19.15 -8.40
CA VAL A 207 3.49 -19.59 -9.66
C VAL A 207 3.81 -21.09 -9.60
N CYS A 208 3.21 -21.86 -10.51
CA CYS A 208 3.30 -23.33 -10.55
C CYS A 208 3.07 -24.04 -9.20
N ASN A 209 2.26 -23.46 -8.30
CA ASN A 209 2.00 -23.96 -6.94
C ASN A 209 3.25 -24.15 -6.06
N ARG A 210 4.30 -23.34 -6.28
CA ARG A 210 5.59 -23.47 -5.58
C ARG A 210 5.59 -22.96 -4.14
N GLN A 211 4.55 -22.22 -3.73
CA GLN A 211 4.29 -21.85 -2.32
C GLN A 211 5.51 -21.19 -1.65
N ALA A 212 6.06 -20.16 -2.30
CA ALA A 212 7.26 -19.43 -1.85
C ALA A 212 7.02 -18.59 -0.58
N THR A 213 5.78 -18.22 -0.29
CA THR A 213 5.45 -17.28 0.79
C THR A 213 5.82 -17.81 2.18
N ARG A 214 6.36 -16.93 3.03
CA ARG A 214 6.59 -17.16 4.46
C ARG A 214 6.00 -16.01 5.27
N ILE A 215 5.76 -16.25 6.55
CA ILE A 215 5.23 -15.27 7.51
C ILE A 215 6.14 -15.24 8.73
N TYR A 216 6.65 -14.07 9.08
CA TYR A 216 7.21 -13.82 10.41
C TYR A 216 6.11 -13.21 11.26
N GLN A 217 5.66 -13.95 12.27
CA GLN A 217 4.75 -13.44 13.29
C GLN A 217 5.56 -12.81 14.42
N ILE A 218 5.41 -11.50 14.62
CA ILE A 218 6.13 -10.73 15.63
C ILE A 218 5.12 -10.25 16.68
N THR A 219 5.30 -10.70 17.93
CA THR A 219 4.44 -10.35 19.08
C THR A 219 5.20 -9.61 20.18
N ASP A 220 6.54 -9.60 20.12
CA ASP A 220 7.38 -8.84 21.04
C ASP A 220 7.27 -7.34 20.74
N SER A 221 6.79 -6.57 21.71
CA SER A 221 6.46 -5.15 21.53
C SER A 221 7.66 -4.29 21.14
N GLU A 222 8.85 -4.57 21.67
CA GLU A 222 10.06 -3.82 21.35
C GLU A 222 10.55 -4.15 19.93
N LYS A 223 10.46 -5.40 19.49
CA LYS A 223 10.72 -5.79 18.10
C LYS A 223 9.71 -5.18 17.13
N ILE A 224 8.41 -5.16 17.48
CA ILE A 224 7.38 -4.50 16.66
C ILE A 224 7.71 -3.03 16.49
N LYS A 225 8.05 -2.34 17.60
CA LYS A 225 8.43 -0.93 17.58
C LYS A 225 9.68 -0.67 16.74
N ALA A 226 10.71 -1.51 16.86
CA ALA A 226 11.91 -1.42 16.04
C ALA A 226 11.61 -1.64 14.54
N ALA A 227 10.83 -2.68 14.21
CA ALA A 227 10.43 -3.00 12.85
C ALA A 227 9.61 -1.87 12.20
N LEU A 228 8.62 -1.33 12.90
CA LEU A 228 7.79 -0.23 12.41
C LEU A 228 8.56 1.09 12.32
N LYS A 229 9.57 1.31 13.16
CA LYS A 229 10.50 2.43 13.02
C LYS A 229 11.33 2.33 11.75
N ILE A 230 11.82 1.13 11.40
CA ILE A 230 12.54 0.89 10.14
C ILE A 230 11.61 1.10 8.95
N GLN A 231 10.37 0.58 9.01
CA GLN A 231 9.35 0.72 7.97
C GLN A 231 8.94 2.19 7.75
N GLY A 232 8.78 2.96 8.84
CA GLY A 232 8.62 4.41 8.84
C GLY A 232 7.23 4.94 8.48
N GLY A 233 6.28 4.07 8.15
CA GLY A 233 4.92 4.43 7.70
C GLY A 233 3.84 4.41 8.79
N PHE A 234 4.17 3.97 10.00
CA PHE A 234 3.23 3.78 11.12
C PHE A 234 3.38 4.80 12.26
N ASN A 235 4.07 5.91 12.01
CA ASN A 235 4.30 6.94 13.03
C ASN A 235 2.98 7.57 13.53
N GLY A 236 2.90 7.80 14.84
CA GLY A 236 1.78 8.47 15.49
C GLY A 236 0.63 7.57 15.95
N TYR A 237 0.70 6.26 15.66
CA TYR A 237 -0.23 5.26 16.18
C TYR A 237 0.42 4.45 17.30
N ASP A 238 -0.40 3.92 18.20
CA ASP A 238 0.04 2.95 19.20
C ASP A 238 0.47 1.64 18.51
N MET A 239 1.42 0.93 19.13
CA MET A 239 1.97 -0.29 18.52
C MET A 239 0.88 -1.37 18.41
N PRO A 240 0.78 -2.07 17.25
CA PRO A 240 -0.14 -3.18 17.14
C PRO A 240 0.27 -4.33 18.07
N PRO A 241 -0.67 -5.13 18.58
CA PRO A 241 -0.35 -6.31 19.37
C PRO A 241 0.34 -7.41 18.56
N VAL A 242 0.14 -7.44 17.24
CA VAL A 242 0.78 -8.39 16.32
C VAL A 242 1.23 -7.66 15.06
N LEU A 243 2.46 -7.95 14.62
CA LEU A 243 2.98 -7.52 13.33
C LEU A 243 3.38 -8.75 12.51
N LEU A 244 2.82 -8.88 11.32
CA LEU A 244 3.15 -9.94 10.37
C LEU A 244 4.06 -9.39 9.28
N LEU A 245 5.21 -10.01 9.03
CA LEU A 245 6.00 -9.74 7.84
C LEU A 245 5.81 -10.87 6.83
N ILE A 246 5.20 -10.54 5.70
CA ILE A 246 5.08 -11.44 4.57
C ILE A 246 6.35 -11.35 3.74
N THR A 247 6.96 -12.50 3.49
CA THR A 247 8.16 -12.63 2.68
C THR A 247 8.00 -13.75 1.66
N SER A 248 8.94 -13.83 0.73
CA SER A 248 8.99 -14.88 -0.29
C SER A 248 10.37 -15.51 -0.34
N ASP A 249 10.42 -16.84 -0.19
CA ASP A 249 11.64 -17.65 -0.31
C ASP A 249 12.04 -17.75 -1.77
N ILE A 250 13.06 -16.99 -2.18
CA ILE A 250 13.41 -16.83 -3.59
C ILE A 250 14.00 -18.09 -4.22
N ARG A 251 14.34 -19.11 -3.42
CA ARG A 251 14.80 -20.41 -3.92
C ARG A 251 13.70 -21.17 -4.67
N ALA A 252 12.45 -20.76 -4.53
CA ALA A 252 11.31 -21.28 -5.30
C ALA A 252 11.30 -20.80 -6.77
N PHE A 253 12.16 -19.84 -7.15
CA PHE A 253 12.18 -19.28 -8.50
C PHE A 253 13.35 -19.82 -9.32
N MET A 254 13.08 -20.16 -10.58
CA MET A 254 13.97 -21.01 -11.39
C MET A 254 14.99 -20.21 -12.21
N ASN A 255 14.71 -18.94 -12.49
CA ASN A 255 15.57 -18.10 -13.31
C ASN A 255 15.32 -16.61 -13.05
N TYR A 256 16.22 -15.77 -13.54
CA TYR A 256 16.13 -14.32 -13.37
C TYR A 256 14.88 -13.66 -13.99
N GLY A 257 14.23 -14.33 -14.96
CA GLY A 257 12.96 -13.90 -15.52
C GLY A 257 11.86 -13.78 -14.45
N GLU A 258 11.92 -14.64 -13.43
CA GLU A 258 10.96 -14.71 -12.33
C GLU A 258 11.30 -13.75 -11.16
N ARG A 259 12.28 -12.85 -11.29
CA ARG A 259 12.71 -11.95 -10.19
C ARG A 259 11.60 -11.07 -9.57
N ASN A 260 10.47 -10.89 -10.27
CA ASN A 260 9.32 -10.13 -9.78
C ASN A 260 8.25 -11.03 -9.14
N GLU A 261 8.28 -12.34 -9.42
CA GLU A 261 7.36 -13.33 -8.83
C GLU A 261 7.34 -13.33 -7.29
N PRO A 262 8.46 -13.11 -6.57
CA PRO A 262 8.40 -12.95 -5.11
C PRO A 262 7.36 -11.94 -4.64
N PHE A 263 7.20 -10.82 -5.37
CA PHE A 263 6.26 -9.76 -5.03
C PHE A 263 4.84 -10.04 -5.56
N VAL A 264 4.71 -10.80 -6.65
CA VAL A 264 3.41 -11.23 -7.18
C VAL A 264 2.78 -12.25 -6.23
N ASP A 265 3.48 -13.34 -5.95
CA ASP A 265 3.02 -14.40 -5.03
C ASP A 265 2.77 -13.84 -3.62
N GLY A 266 3.72 -13.05 -3.10
CA GLY A 266 3.57 -12.42 -1.78
C GLY A 266 2.43 -11.41 -1.73
N GLY A 267 2.17 -10.67 -2.82
CA GLY A 267 1.05 -9.73 -2.92
C GLY A 267 -0.30 -10.45 -2.96
N LEU A 268 -0.41 -11.54 -3.72
CA LEU A 268 -1.60 -12.41 -3.73
C LEU A 268 -1.89 -12.96 -2.35
N PHE A 269 -0.86 -13.50 -1.68
CA PHE A 269 -1.00 -14.06 -0.34
C PHE A 269 -1.39 -12.99 0.68
N SER A 270 -0.78 -11.80 0.62
CA SER A 270 -1.12 -10.68 1.50
C SER A 270 -2.58 -10.28 1.38
N MET A 271 -3.16 -10.30 0.18
CA MET A 271 -4.59 -9.99 -0.02
C MET A 271 -5.50 -11.09 0.55
N SER A 272 -5.20 -12.37 0.30
CA SER A 272 -5.93 -13.48 0.92
C SER A 272 -5.90 -13.41 2.44
N LEU A 273 -4.73 -13.11 3.01
CA LEU A 273 -4.53 -12.95 4.44
C LEU A 273 -5.34 -11.77 5.01
N LEU A 274 -5.36 -10.62 4.33
CA LEU A 274 -6.18 -9.47 4.73
C LEU A 274 -7.69 -9.78 4.71
N TYR A 275 -8.17 -10.55 3.72
CA TYR A 275 -9.56 -10.99 3.69
C TYR A 275 -9.88 -12.02 4.77
N ALA A 276 -8.97 -12.94 5.06
CA ALA A 276 -9.12 -13.90 6.15
C ALA A 276 -9.17 -13.17 7.51
N LEU A 277 -8.25 -12.22 7.75
CA LEU A 277 -8.27 -11.37 8.95
C LEU A 277 -9.60 -10.64 9.11
N GLU A 278 -10.10 -9.99 8.05
CA GLU A 278 -11.41 -9.32 8.05
C GLU A 278 -12.55 -10.32 8.35
N ALA A 279 -12.56 -11.48 7.69
CA ALA A 279 -13.59 -12.50 7.89
C ALA A 279 -13.66 -12.99 9.35
N TYR A 280 -12.50 -13.18 9.98
CA TYR A 280 -12.39 -13.56 11.39
C TYR A 280 -12.49 -12.37 12.37
N GLY A 281 -12.86 -11.18 11.91
CA GLY A 281 -13.11 -10.02 12.77
C GLY A 281 -11.84 -9.40 13.38
N LEU A 282 -10.69 -9.54 12.71
CA LEU A 282 -9.43 -8.90 13.10
C LEU A 282 -9.17 -7.64 12.26
N ALA A 283 -8.89 -6.55 12.96
CA ALA A 283 -8.49 -5.28 12.37
C ALA A 283 -7.07 -5.40 11.79
N ALA A 284 -6.87 -4.91 10.56
CA ALA A 284 -5.57 -5.00 9.90
C ALA A 284 -5.20 -3.73 9.11
N CYS A 285 -3.90 -3.43 9.04
CA CYS A 285 -3.36 -2.41 8.14
C CYS A 285 -2.15 -2.96 7.37
N PRO A 286 -2.23 -3.04 6.03
CA PRO A 286 -1.06 -3.34 5.21
C PRO A 286 -0.10 -2.15 5.17
N LEU A 287 1.19 -2.45 5.25
CA LEU A 287 2.31 -1.50 5.29
C LEU A 287 3.37 -1.97 4.30
N ASN A 288 3.67 -1.14 3.31
CA ASN A 288 4.66 -1.46 2.28
C ASN A 288 6.04 -1.77 2.90
N ALA A 289 6.64 -2.88 2.47
CA ALA A 289 7.98 -3.32 2.88
C ALA A 289 8.99 -3.32 1.71
N MET A 290 8.76 -2.51 0.68
CA MET A 290 9.75 -2.26 -0.37
C MET A 290 10.88 -1.37 0.16
N PHE A 291 11.83 -2.00 0.83
CA PHE A 291 12.91 -1.34 1.54
C PHE A 291 14.02 -0.81 0.65
N ASN A 292 14.63 0.30 1.07
CA ASN A 292 15.96 0.65 0.58
C ASN A 292 17.04 -0.26 1.23
N LEU A 293 18.28 -0.18 0.74
CA LEU A 293 19.37 -1.05 1.21
C LEU A 293 19.60 -0.99 2.74
N SER A 294 19.45 0.18 3.37
CA SER A 294 19.62 0.33 4.82
C SER A 294 18.47 -0.32 5.59
N GLN A 295 17.23 -0.11 5.12
CA GLN A 295 16.04 -0.68 5.75
C GLN A 295 16.01 -2.22 5.62
N ASP A 296 16.42 -2.75 4.47
CA ASP A 296 16.52 -4.19 4.24
C ASP A 296 17.56 -4.80 5.18
N ARG A 297 18.77 -4.24 5.25
CA ARG A 297 19.82 -4.70 6.18
C ARG A 297 19.34 -4.69 7.63
N GLN A 298 18.79 -3.57 8.10
CA GLN A 298 18.30 -3.44 9.48
C GLN A 298 17.18 -4.43 9.80
N THR A 299 16.27 -4.66 8.86
CA THR A 299 15.18 -5.64 9.04
C THR A 299 15.73 -7.06 9.11
N ARG A 300 16.71 -7.40 8.26
CA ARG A 300 17.35 -8.71 8.27
C ARG A 300 18.10 -8.98 9.57
N GLU A 301 18.86 -7.99 10.06
CA GLU A 301 19.54 -8.05 11.36
C GLU A 301 18.54 -8.21 12.51
N LEU A 302 17.46 -7.42 12.53
CA LEU A 302 16.44 -7.45 13.58
C LEU A 302 15.73 -8.81 13.69
N LEU A 303 15.45 -9.44 12.55
CA LEU A 303 14.65 -10.67 12.48
C LEU A 303 15.49 -11.94 12.26
N ASN A 304 16.82 -11.82 12.20
CA ASN A 304 17.73 -12.89 11.79
C ASN A 304 17.30 -13.55 10.46
N MET A 305 16.88 -12.72 9.50
CA MET A 305 16.32 -13.16 8.23
C MET A 305 17.42 -13.64 7.28
N PRO A 306 17.29 -14.82 6.66
CA PRO A 306 18.26 -15.29 5.68
C PRO A 306 18.20 -14.47 4.38
N ASP A 307 19.31 -14.40 3.65
CA ASP A 307 19.45 -13.59 2.42
C ASP A 307 18.45 -13.97 1.31
N TYR A 308 18.06 -15.24 1.25
CA TYR A 308 17.11 -15.74 0.26
C TYR A 308 15.65 -15.38 0.54
N ASP A 309 15.35 -14.76 1.68
CA ASP A 309 13.99 -14.36 2.02
C ASP A 309 13.77 -12.89 1.67
N PHE A 310 12.78 -12.61 0.82
CA PHE A 310 12.52 -11.27 0.29
C PHE A 310 11.32 -10.65 0.99
N PRO A 311 11.50 -9.52 1.72
CA PRO A 311 10.39 -8.78 2.31
C PRO A 311 9.40 -8.27 1.26
N VAL A 312 8.10 -8.48 1.51
CA VAL A 312 7.02 -8.05 0.61
C VAL A 312 6.15 -6.98 1.27
N MET A 313 5.57 -7.29 2.43
CA MET A 313 4.62 -6.42 3.11
C MET A 313 4.57 -6.72 4.61
N TYR A 314 4.53 -5.67 5.43
CA TYR A 314 4.12 -5.77 6.82
C TYR A 314 2.59 -5.67 6.92
N ILE A 315 1.97 -6.40 7.84
CA ILE A 315 0.55 -6.26 8.18
C ILE A 315 0.47 -6.10 9.70
N ALA A 316 0.06 -4.92 10.14
CA ALA A 316 -0.26 -4.66 11.54
C ALA A 316 -1.65 -5.26 11.84
N VAL A 317 -1.77 -6.02 12.91
CA VAL A 317 -2.98 -6.79 13.27
C VAL A 317 -3.35 -6.54 14.73
N GLY A 318 -4.65 -6.39 14.99
CA GLY A 318 -5.21 -6.30 16.33
C GLY A 318 -6.71 -6.56 16.34
N ASN A 319 -7.32 -6.49 17.52
CA ASN A 319 -8.78 -6.50 17.63
C ASN A 319 -9.33 -5.10 17.31
N PHE A 320 -10.52 -5.03 16.69
CA PHE A 320 -11.20 -3.75 16.51
C PHE A 320 -11.52 -3.12 17.88
N PRO A 321 -11.24 -1.82 18.09
CA PRO A 321 -11.83 -1.08 19.20
C PRO A 321 -13.35 -0.92 18.97
N GLU A 322 -14.09 -0.50 20.00
CA GLU A 322 -15.55 -0.33 19.91
C GLU A 322 -15.95 0.53 18.71
N SER A 323 -15.26 1.66 18.55
CA SER A 323 -15.34 2.53 17.39
C SER A 323 -13.95 3.06 17.00
N VAL A 324 -13.71 3.31 15.71
CA VAL A 324 -12.43 3.83 15.21
C VAL A 324 -12.60 4.73 13.98
N PRO A 325 -11.91 5.87 13.92
CA PRO A 325 -11.81 6.65 12.69
C PRO A 325 -11.01 5.90 11.62
N VAL A 326 -11.60 5.73 10.44
CA VAL A 326 -10.96 5.07 9.29
C VAL A 326 -11.02 5.93 8.05
N CYS A 327 -9.97 5.89 7.23
CA CYS A 327 -9.93 6.59 5.95
C CYS A 327 -10.93 5.95 4.97
N ARG A 328 -11.81 6.76 4.36
CA ARG A 328 -12.79 6.26 3.37
C ARG A 328 -12.13 5.63 2.15
N SER A 329 -11.02 6.22 1.69
CA SER A 329 -10.20 5.71 0.60
C SER A 329 -11.03 5.43 -0.66
N ILE A 330 -11.46 6.49 -1.37
CA ILE A 330 -12.29 6.36 -2.58
C ILE A 330 -11.61 5.45 -3.63
N ARG A 331 -12.41 4.66 -4.37
CA ARG A 331 -11.93 3.81 -5.46
C ARG A 331 -12.31 4.38 -6.82
N ARG A 332 -11.44 4.16 -7.81
CA ARG A 332 -11.74 4.42 -9.22
C ARG A 332 -12.84 3.48 -9.71
N THR A 333 -13.65 3.94 -10.66
CA THR A 333 -14.66 3.10 -11.31
C THR A 333 -13.98 2.06 -12.22
N PRO A 334 -14.56 0.86 -12.41
CA PRO A 334 -14.00 -0.16 -13.30
C PRO A 334 -13.77 0.35 -14.73
N GLU A 335 -14.67 1.19 -15.26
CA GLU A 335 -14.60 1.74 -16.62
C GLU A 335 -13.34 2.59 -16.83
N SER A 336 -12.82 3.20 -15.77
CA SER A 336 -11.61 4.02 -15.84
C SER A 336 -10.31 3.21 -15.92
N ILE A 337 -10.35 1.91 -15.61
CA ILE A 337 -9.17 1.03 -15.59
C ILE A 337 -9.25 -0.14 -16.58
N VAL A 338 -10.44 -0.52 -17.05
CA VAL A 338 -10.63 -1.63 -17.99
C VAL A 338 -10.53 -1.12 -19.43
N THR A 339 -9.49 -1.53 -20.15
CA THR A 339 -9.42 -1.38 -21.61
C THR A 339 -9.96 -2.64 -22.28
N ARG A 340 -11.07 -2.52 -23.01
CA ARG A 340 -11.61 -3.59 -23.85
C ARG A 340 -10.94 -3.51 -25.22
N VAL A 341 -10.08 -4.49 -25.53
CA VAL A 341 -9.33 -4.59 -26.80
C VAL A 341 -9.97 -5.56 -27.77
#